data_AF-A0A6N2D6G9-F1
#
_entry.id   AF-A0A6N2D6G9-F1
#
_cell.length_a   1.000
_cell.length_b   1.000
_cell.length_c   1.000
_cell.angle_alpha   90.00
_cell.angle_beta   90.00
_cell.angle_gamma   90.00
#
_symmetry.space_group_name_H-M   'P 1'
#
loop_
_entity.id
_entity.type
_entity.pdbx_description
1 polymer ?
#
loop_
_entity_poly.entity_id
_entity_poly.type
_entity_poly.pdbx_seq_one_letter_code
_entity_poly.pdbx_strand_id
1 'polypeptide(L)'
;MGTVGASITTTVSPLSRTWSWMKDVSRVRNGVGAISSATRGAAAMSAEPGRGASNSRSARRSGRRSRGGGAGPGDGTRRRRDDMTLRDDGDRREGEGGGADGTDAPRGEVVMIDSHIHLDDLGIGPADLPAGWAGLIPGVLPSRTREVLAQWGADDRVRVAAAIHPWRLAAEDPALAEDPRWRDVQELVRTGRVDAIGETGFDRRRFAGDARGHARAVEVFVAHLALAREASLPVVVHAVSGPGLLLELLRAHGAGLRGVVHAFTGSSEVARELASLGFCVGVGGQVTRPDARRLHRAVAEAAPGTWLLETDAPWIGVDGAGRGSGRLSDLERVAEDVARLRGSSVRDILIENEATFRRMFPQSRDPNDHSPSAGGSASPG
;
A
#
# COMPACT_ATOMS: atom_id res chain seq x y z
N MET A 1 24.73 -57.45 -16.41
CA MET A 1 23.60 -56.58 -16.01
C MET A 1 24.05 -55.81 -14.78
N GLY A 2 24.51 -54.57 -14.97
CA GLY A 2 24.96 -53.69 -13.89
C GLY A 2 24.37 -52.31 -14.13
N THR A 3 23.55 -51.86 -13.20
CA THR A 3 22.81 -50.59 -13.21
C THR A 3 23.75 -49.43 -12.91
N VAL A 4 23.74 -48.41 -13.77
CA VAL A 4 24.48 -47.16 -13.60
C VAL A 4 23.54 -46.14 -12.98
N GLY A 5 23.76 -45.79 -11.72
CA GLY A 5 23.10 -44.66 -11.05
C GLY A 5 23.94 -43.40 -11.24
N ALA A 6 23.45 -42.46 -12.05
CA ALA A 6 24.06 -41.14 -12.20
C ALA A 6 23.49 -40.20 -11.14
N SER A 7 24.28 -39.87 -10.12
CA SER A 7 24.00 -38.77 -9.19
C SER A 7 24.32 -37.45 -9.87
N ILE A 8 23.30 -36.64 -10.15
CA ILE A 8 23.45 -35.28 -10.67
C ILE A 8 23.67 -34.36 -9.47
N THR A 9 24.93 -33.96 -9.26
CA THR A 9 25.29 -32.95 -8.26
C THR A 9 25.13 -31.57 -8.91
N THR A 10 23.98 -30.93 -8.74
CA THR A 10 23.77 -29.54 -9.20
C THR A 10 24.61 -28.61 -8.33
N THR A 11 25.74 -28.16 -8.86
CA THR A 11 26.62 -27.18 -8.23
C THR A 11 26.01 -25.80 -8.44
N VAL A 12 25.36 -25.24 -7.42
CA VAL A 12 24.93 -23.84 -7.41
C VAL A 12 26.17 -22.99 -7.11
N SER A 13 26.71 -22.30 -8.12
CA SER A 13 27.81 -21.34 -7.92
C SER A 13 27.34 -20.15 -7.07
N PRO A 14 28.04 -19.79 -5.97
CA PRO A 14 27.74 -18.58 -5.23
C PRO A 14 28.32 -17.38 -5.98
N LEU A 15 27.47 -16.61 -6.67
CA LEU A 15 27.86 -15.27 -7.12
C LEU A 15 27.91 -14.34 -5.90
N SER A 16 29.07 -14.30 -5.26
CA SER A 16 29.42 -13.30 -4.24
C SER A 16 29.62 -11.93 -4.90
N ARG A 17 28.53 -11.25 -5.26
CA ARG A 17 28.57 -9.81 -5.53
C ARG A 17 28.20 -9.09 -4.24
N THR A 18 29.20 -8.55 -3.57
CA THR A 18 28.99 -7.56 -2.51
C THR A 18 28.31 -6.33 -3.11
N TRP A 19 27.17 -5.94 -2.55
CA TRP A 19 26.32 -4.85 -3.01
C TRP A 19 27.05 -3.49 -2.92
N SER A 20 27.54 -2.97 -4.05
CA SER A 20 28.41 -1.79 -4.13
C SER A 20 27.77 -0.49 -3.58
N TRP A 21 26.44 -0.43 -3.47
CA TRP A 21 25.68 0.75 -3.04
C TRP A 21 25.60 0.94 -1.51
N MET A 22 26.04 -0.04 -0.71
CA MET A 22 25.92 0.01 0.75
C MET A 22 26.65 1.22 1.38
N LYS A 23 27.70 1.74 0.74
CA LYS A 23 28.44 2.92 1.21
C LYS A 23 27.62 4.22 1.12
N ASP A 24 26.77 4.35 0.11
CA ASP A 24 25.91 5.52 -0.06
C ASP A 24 24.74 5.52 0.94
N VAL A 25 24.23 4.33 1.28
CA VAL A 25 23.16 4.16 2.28
C VAL A 25 23.60 4.57 3.69
N SER A 26 24.83 4.23 4.10
CA SER A 26 25.36 4.66 5.39
C SER A 26 25.54 6.18 5.50
N ARG A 27 25.78 6.89 4.38
CA ARG A 27 25.86 8.36 4.35
C ARG A 27 24.49 9.01 4.54
N VAL A 28 23.43 8.45 3.93
CA VAL A 28 22.05 8.93 4.10
C VAL A 28 21.64 8.91 5.58
N ARG A 29 21.93 7.84 6.32
CA ARG A 29 21.61 7.75 7.75
C ARG A 29 22.24 8.90 8.56
N ASN A 30 23.51 9.20 8.29
CA ASN A 30 24.24 10.24 8.99
C ASN A 30 23.72 11.65 8.63
N GLY A 31 23.31 11.87 7.38
CA GLY A 31 22.70 13.12 6.93
C GLY A 31 21.31 13.39 7.53
N VAL A 32 20.44 12.38 7.56
CA VAL A 32 19.08 12.49 8.15
C VAL A 32 19.15 12.77 9.66
N GLY A 33 20.10 12.15 10.36
CA GLY A 33 20.36 12.42 11.78
C GLY A 33 20.76 13.89 12.05
N ALA A 34 21.54 14.49 11.14
CA ALA A 34 21.93 15.90 11.24
C ALA A 34 20.75 16.85 11.00
N ILE A 35 19.90 16.60 9.99
CA ILE A 35 18.70 17.41 9.69
C ILE A 35 17.71 17.42 10.87
N SER A 36 17.57 16.28 11.56
CA SER A 36 16.73 16.17 12.77
C SER A 36 17.32 16.88 14.01
N SER A 37 18.63 17.04 14.08
CA SER A 37 19.29 17.82 15.15
C SER A 37 19.13 19.33 14.93
N ALA A 38 19.17 19.81 13.68
CA ALA A 38 18.98 21.22 13.34
C ALA A 38 17.55 21.71 13.61
N THR A 39 16.54 20.85 13.42
CA THR A 39 15.14 21.17 13.74
C THR A 39 14.85 21.25 15.23
N ARG A 40 15.66 20.60 16.09
CA ARG A 40 15.59 20.77 17.56
C ARG A 40 16.13 22.12 18.02
N GLY A 41 17.08 22.72 17.31
CA GLY A 41 17.60 24.06 17.60
C GLY A 41 16.60 25.18 17.31
N ALA A 42 15.79 25.04 16.25
CA ALA A 42 14.79 26.04 15.87
C ALA A 42 13.54 26.03 16.77
N ALA A 43 13.18 24.89 17.36
CA ALA A 43 12.02 24.78 18.26
C ALA A 43 12.29 25.31 19.69
N ALA A 44 13.55 25.56 20.05
CA ALA A 44 13.94 26.03 21.39
C ALA A 44 14.06 27.56 21.52
N MET A 45 13.83 28.33 20.45
CA MET A 45 14.01 29.81 20.44
C MET A 45 12.70 30.60 20.29
N SER A 46 11.55 30.01 20.66
CA SER A 46 10.26 30.74 20.66
C SER A 46 9.47 30.42 21.93
N ALA A 47 9.98 30.87 23.07
CA ALA A 47 9.19 31.00 24.28
C ALA A 47 9.68 32.21 25.08
N GLU A 48 8.95 33.32 24.98
CA GLU A 48 9.07 34.44 25.92
C GLU A 48 7.87 34.49 26.88
N PRO A 49 8.04 35.10 28.07
CA PRO A 49 7.35 34.68 29.27
C PRO A 49 6.18 35.59 29.67
N GLY A 50 5.15 35.01 30.31
CA GLY A 50 4.02 35.76 30.86
C GLY A 50 3.37 35.07 32.06
N ARG A 51 3.71 35.56 33.26
CA ARG A 51 2.90 35.83 34.48
C ARG A 51 1.49 35.20 34.53
N GLY A 52 0.97 34.58 35.59
CA GLY A 52 1.29 34.48 37.01
C GLY A 52 0.01 34.10 37.79
N ALA A 53 0.17 33.73 39.07
CA ALA A 53 -0.84 33.62 40.15
C ALA A 53 -1.64 32.30 40.35
N SER A 54 -1.14 31.51 41.33
CA SER A 54 -1.82 30.99 42.53
C SER A 54 -3.27 30.44 42.47
N ASN A 55 -3.51 29.20 42.93
CA ASN A 55 -3.84 28.93 44.35
C ASN A 55 -3.90 27.44 44.76
N SER A 56 -3.36 27.19 45.97
CA SER A 56 -3.75 26.24 47.04
C SER A 56 -4.20 24.78 46.78
N ARG A 57 -3.32 23.85 47.19
CA ARG A 57 -3.44 22.88 48.31
C ARG A 57 -4.72 22.01 48.50
N SER A 58 -4.50 20.71 48.30
CA SER A 58 -4.61 19.58 49.26
C SER A 58 -5.96 19.07 49.81
N ALA A 59 -6.11 17.75 49.64
CA ALA A 59 -6.42 16.71 50.65
C ALA A 59 -7.86 16.17 50.83
N ARG A 60 -7.96 14.85 50.56
CA ARG A 60 -8.61 13.77 51.34
C ARG A 60 -10.12 13.88 51.66
N ARG A 61 -10.91 12.86 51.23
CA ARG A 61 -11.44 11.78 52.12
C ARG A 61 -12.42 10.83 51.40
N SER A 62 -12.18 9.54 51.65
CA SER A 62 -13.12 8.45 51.99
C SER A 62 -14.63 8.64 51.80
N GLY A 63 -15.31 7.62 51.22
CA GLY A 63 -16.77 7.54 51.28
C GLY A 63 -17.39 6.30 50.66
N ARG A 64 -17.08 5.12 51.22
CA ARG A 64 -17.78 3.85 50.99
C ARG A 64 -19.29 4.00 51.25
N ARG A 65 -20.17 3.50 50.38
CA ARG A 65 -21.40 2.79 50.78
C ARG A 65 -22.05 2.01 49.61
N SER A 66 -22.17 0.74 49.91
CA SER A 66 -22.90 -0.36 49.30
C SER A 66 -24.42 -0.25 49.38
N ARG A 67 -25.12 -0.88 48.43
CA ARG A 67 -26.19 -1.91 48.55
C ARG A 67 -27.02 -1.82 47.26
N GLY A 68 -27.07 -2.86 46.43
CA GLY A 68 -27.93 -4.05 46.62
C GLY A 68 -29.24 -3.78 45.88
N GLY A 69 -29.84 -4.62 45.06
CA GLY A 69 -29.68 -6.01 44.63
C GLY A 69 -30.91 -6.31 43.75
N GLY A 70 -30.92 -7.43 43.02
CA GLY A 70 -32.15 -7.93 42.38
C GLY A 70 -31.95 -8.55 41.00
N ALA A 71 -31.71 -9.86 40.99
CA ALA A 71 -32.11 -10.76 39.91
C ALA A 71 -33.65 -10.69 39.73
N GLY A 72 -34.26 -10.96 38.58
CA GLY A 72 -34.01 -11.99 37.59
C GLY A 72 -35.08 -11.94 36.48
N PRO A 73 -35.18 -12.99 35.63
CA PRO A 73 -35.56 -12.86 34.22
C PRO A 73 -37.01 -13.26 33.90
N GLY A 74 -37.50 -12.81 32.75
CA GLY A 74 -38.82 -13.14 32.22
C GLY A 74 -38.79 -13.39 30.71
N ASP A 75 -39.09 -14.64 30.38
CA ASP A 75 -39.35 -15.26 29.07
C ASP A 75 -40.46 -14.57 28.25
N GLY A 76 -40.47 -14.77 26.93
CA GLY A 76 -41.55 -14.24 26.08
C GLY A 76 -41.37 -14.27 24.57
N THR A 77 -41.13 -15.46 24.00
CA THR A 77 -41.78 -16.00 22.78
C THR A 77 -42.05 -15.13 21.51
N ARG A 78 -41.69 -15.75 20.37
CA ARG A 78 -42.48 -15.94 19.11
C ARG A 78 -42.42 -14.91 17.96
N ARG A 79 -41.88 -15.44 16.84
CA ARG A 79 -42.47 -15.62 15.48
C ARG A 79 -42.08 -14.68 14.33
N ARG A 80 -41.55 -15.35 13.27
CA ARG A 80 -41.83 -15.28 11.80
C ARG A 80 -41.47 -13.97 11.08
N ARG A 81 -40.48 -13.98 10.18
CA ARG A 81 -40.57 -14.21 8.71
C ARG A 81 -41.61 -13.31 8.02
N ASP A 82 -41.13 -12.46 7.12
CA ASP A 82 -41.43 -12.38 5.67
C ASP A 82 -40.71 -11.12 5.13
N ASP A 83 -39.71 -11.25 4.25
CA ASP A 83 -39.83 -11.05 2.78
C ASP A 83 -40.67 -9.83 2.39
N MET A 84 -39.99 -8.74 2.00
CA MET A 84 -40.56 -7.60 1.29
C MET A 84 -39.60 -7.21 0.16
N THR A 85 -39.77 -7.89 -0.96
CA THR A 85 -39.61 -7.29 -2.29
C THR A 85 -40.77 -6.32 -2.56
N LEU A 86 -40.62 -5.49 -3.60
CA LEU A 86 -41.61 -4.60 -4.25
C LEU A 86 -41.64 -3.15 -3.69
N ARG A 87 -41.73 -2.08 -4.49
CA ARG A 87 -41.88 -1.88 -5.93
C ARG A 87 -41.52 -0.42 -6.24
N ASP A 88 -40.91 -0.25 -7.40
CA ASP A 88 -40.73 1.00 -8.15
C ASP A 88 -42.04 1.30 -8.91
N ASP A 89 -42.63 2.46 -8.67
CA ASP A 89 -43.78 3.00 -9.43
C ASP A 89 -43.39 4.40 -9.93
N GLY A 90 -42.77 4.42 -11.12
CA GLY A 90 -42.40 5.63 -11.86
C GLY A 90 -43.16 5.71 -13.18
N ASP A 91 -44.04 6.70 -13.25
CA ASP A 91 -45.03 7.00 -14.29
C ASP A 91 -44.46 7.18 -15.72
N ARG A 92 -45.23 6.72 -16.71
CA ARG A 92 -44.93 6.74 -18.15
C ARG A 92 -45.23 8.10 -18.76
N ARG A 93 -44.31 8.66 -19.55
CA ARG A 93 -44.65 9.54 -20.68
C ARG A 93 -43.81 9.21 -21.90
N GLU A 94 -44.52 8.89 -22.97
CA GLU A 94 -44.03 8.52 -24.29
C GLU A 94 -43.51 9.74 -25.05
N GLY A 95 -42.48 9.50 -25.87
CA GLY A 95 -41.94 10.43 -26.85
C GLY A 95 -41.02 9.67 -27.81
N GLU A 96 -41.51 9.42 -29.01
CA GLU A 96 -40.86 8.66 -30.09
C GLU A 96 -39.74 9.44 -30.79
N GLY A 97 -38.73 8.71 -31.30
CA GLY A 97 -38.11 9.00 -32.60
C GLY A 97 -36.58 9.23 -32.62
N GLY A 98 -35.85 8.28 -33.22
CA GLY A 98 -34.52 8.53 -33.81
C GLY A 98 -33.48 7.45 -33.52
N GLY A 99 -33.33 6.47 -34.43
CA GLY A 99 -32.35 5.40 -34.31
C GLY A 99 -30.93 5.78 -34.67
N ALA A 100 -29.98 4.95 -34.21
CA ALA A 100 -28.85 4.46 -35.02
C ALA A 100 -28.14 3.34 -34.23
N ASP A 101 -28.05 2.21 -34.91
CA ASP A 101 -27.15 1.07 -34.73
C ASP A 101 -25.86 1.40 -33.97
N GLY A 102 -25.78 0.93 -32.72
CA GLY A 102 -24.55 0.83 -31.96
C GLY A 102 -24.33 -0.64 -31.67
N THR A 103 -23.46 -1.28 -32.46
CA THR A 103 -22.98 -2.64 -32.20
C THR A 103 -22.38 -2.69 -30.79
N ASP A 104 -23.13 -3.23 -29.84
CA ASP A 104 -22.66 -3.51 -28.49
C ASP A 104 -21.72 -4.72 -28.61
N ALA A 105 -20.48 -4.44 -29.03
CA ALA A 105 -19.39 -5.40 -28.91
C ALA A 105 -19.40 -5.87 -27.45
N PRO A 106 -19.24 -7.19 -27.18
CA PRO A 106 -19.31 -7.71 -25.82
C PRO A 106 -18.32 -6.95 -24.95
N ARG A 107 -18.86 -6.09 -24.09
CA ARG A 107 -18.06 -5.20 -23.24
C ARG A 107 -17.34 -6.10 -22.26
N GLY A 108 -16.04 -6.31 -22.49
CA GLY A 108 -15.20 -7.16 -21.65
C GLY A 108 -15.44 -6.90 -20.16
N GLU A 109 -15.42 -7.98 -19.39
CA GLU A 109 -15.53 -7.94 -17.94
C GLU A 109 -14.42 -7.06 -17.37
N VAL A 110 -14.78 -6.09 -16.53
CA VAL A 110 -13.84 -5.11 -15.98
C VAL A 110 -13.31 -5.63 -14.66
N VAL A 111 -11.99 -5.65 -14.50
CA VAL A 111 -11.36 -6.17 -13.29
C VAL A 111 -11.25 -5.08 -12.23
N MET A 112 -11.71 -5.37 -11.02
CA MET A 112 -11.49 -4.53 -9.86
C MET A 112 -10.11 -4.84 -9.26
N ILE A 113 -9.22 -3.85 -9.29
CA ILE A 113 -7.83 -4.03 -8.86
C ILE A 113 -7.52 -3.21 -7.63
N ASP A 114 -7.14 -3.90 -6.56
CA ASP A 114 -6.65 -3.32 -5.31
C ASP A 114 -5.12 -3.25 -5.31
N SER A 115 -4.55 -2.05 -5.46
CA SER A 115 -3.10 -1.91 -5.52
C SER A 115 -2.39 -2.09 -4.18
N HIS A 116 -3.12 -2.17 -3.06
CA HIS A 116 -2.53 -2.36 -1.73
C HIS A 116 -3.56 -2.92 -0.74
N ILE A 117 -3.44 -4.20 -0.39
CA ILE A 117 -4.34 -4.89 0.55
C ILE A 117 -3.62 -5.96 1.37
N HIS A 118 -3.85 -6.00 2.69
CA HIS A 118 -3.29 -7.01 3.58
C HIS A 118 -4.22 -8.22 3.68
N LEU A 119 -4.35 -8.99 2.59
CA LEU A 119 -5.18 -10.20 2.55
C LEU A 119 -4.80 -11.21 3.66
N ASP A 120 -3.52 -11.22 4.06
CA ASP A 120 -2.98 -12.02 5.16
C ASP A 120 -3.51 -11.64 6.55
N ASP A 121 -4.02 -10.42 6.71
CA ASP A 121 -4.60 -9.93 7.95
C ASP A 121 -6.16 -9.95 7.93
N LEU A 122 -6.79 -10.34 6.82
CA LEU A 122 -8.26 -10.39 6.68
C LEU A 122 -8.90 -11.71 7.12
N GLY A 123 -8.10 -12.76 7.34
CA GLY A 123 -8.62 -14.08 7.72
C GLY A 123 -9.41 -14.78 6.61
N ILE A 124 -9.15 -14.42 5.35
CA ILE A 124 -9.75 -15.03 4.16
C ILE A 124 -8.70 -15.81 3.35
N GLY A 125 -9.17 -16.67 2.44
CA GLY A 125 -8.32 -17.42 1.52
C GLY A 125 -8.63 -17.14 0.04
N PRO A 126 -7.86 -17.73 -0.88
CA PRO A 126 -8.06 -17.56 -2.34
C PRO A 126 -9.49 -17.82 -2.82
N ALA A 127 -10.19 -18.79 -2.21
CA ALA A 127 -11.56 -19.13 -2.57
C ALA A 127 -12.59 -18.04 -2.22
N ASP A 128 -12.26 -17.12 -1.31
CA ASP A 128 -13.15 -16.03 -0.88
C ASP A 128 -13.05 -14.78 -1.76
N LEU A 129 -12.04 -14.71 -2.64
CA LEU A 129 -11.84 -13.58 -3.55
C LEU A 129 -12.92 -13.56 -4.65
N PRO A 130 -13.61 -12.42 -4.87
CA PRO A 130 -14.61 -12.31 -5.93
C PRO A 130 -14.06 -12.63 -7.32
N ALA A 131 -14.95 -13.08 -8.21
CA ALA A 131 -14.66 -13.11 -9.63
C ALA A 131 -14.39 -11.69 -10.14
N GLY A 132 -13.43 -11.53 -11.06
CA GLY A 132 -13.06 -10.21 -11.58
C GLY A 132 -12.33 -9.32 -10.56
N TRP A 133 -11.79 -9.85 -9.47
CA TRP A 133 -10.93 -9.12 -8.53
C TRP A 133 -9.45 -9.52 -8.69
N ALA A 134 -8.54 -8.56 -8.53
CA ALA A 134 -7.11 -8.80 -8.39
C ALA A 134 -6.47 -7.77 -7.45
N GLY A 135 -5.26 -8.03 -6.96
CA GLY A 135 -4.59 -7.07 -6.10
C GLY A 135 -3.14 -7.36 -5.78
N LEU A 136 -2.54 -6.50 -4.95
CA LEU A 136 -1.17 -6.63 -4.45
C LEU A 136 -1.15 -6.68 -2.93
N ILE A 137 -0.50 -7.71 -2.38
CA ILE A 137 -0.20 -7.84 -0.95
C ILE A 137 1.17 -7.21 -0.68
N PRO A 138 1.25 -6.16 0.16
CA PRO A 138 2.52 -5.54 0.54
C PRO A 138 3.35 -6.45 1.45
N GLY A 139 4.67 -6.36 1.34
CA GLY A 139 5.61 -7.03 2.23
C GLY A 139 5.83 -6.24 3.53
N VAL A 140 5.58 -6.87 4.67
CA VAL A 140 5.77 -6.25 5.99
C VAL A 140 7.05 -6.73 6.68
N LEU A 141 7.27 -8.05 6.65
CA LEU A 141 8.46 -8.73 7.12
C LEU A 141 8.74 -9.89 6.17
N PRO A 142 10.01 -10.26 5.93
CA PRO A 142 10.32 -11.38 5.04
C PRO A 142 9.74 -12.71 5.53
N SER A 143 9.64 -12.94 6.86
CA SER A 143 8.97 -14.12 7.40
C SER A 143 7.49 -14.17 7.03
N ARG A 144 6.80 -13.03 7.10
CA ARG A 144 5.39 -12.89 6.66
C ARG A 144 5.26 -13.05 5.16
N THR A 145 6.15 -12.45 4.36
CA THR A 145 6.14 -12.64 2.90
C THR A 145 6.27 -14.12 2.51
N ARG A 146 7.04 -14.93 3.25
CA ARG A 146 7.10 -16.40 3.01
C ARG A 146 5.74 -17.08 3.26
N GLU A 147 5.04 -16.69 4.32
CA GLU A 147 3.69 -17.19 4.62
C GLU A 147 2.69 -16.76 3.52
N VAL A 148 2.74 -15.49 3.10
CA VAL A 148 1.93 -14.95 2.00
C VAL A 148 2.19 -15.72 0.70
N LEU A 149 3.45 -15.97 0.32
CA LEU A 149 3.79 -16.73 -0.89
C LEU A 149 3.35 -18.20 -0.82
N ALA A 150 3.25 -18.77 0.37
CA ALA A 150 2.74 -20.14 0.56
C ALA A 150 1.22 -20.20 0.39
N GLN A 151 0.50 -19.17 0.83
CA GLN A 151 -0.96 -19.12 0.77
C GLN A 151 -1.49 -18.58 -0.57
N TRP A 152 -0.86 -17.54 -1.10
CA TRP A 152 -1.36 -16.74 -2.22
C TRP A 152 -0.49 -16.79 -3.47
N GLY A 153 0.76 -17.25 -3.37
CA GLY A 153 1.74 -17.16 -4.46
C GLY A 153 1.52 -18.11 -5.64
N ALA A 154 0.36 -18.77 -5.72
CA ALA A 154 -0.09 -19.56 -6.87
C ALA A 154 -1.38 -19.01 -7.50
N ASP A 155 -1.96 -17.94 -6.94
CA ASP A 155 -3.16 -17.30 -7.46
C ASP A 155 -2.76 -16.13 -8.37
N ASP A 156 -3.02 -16.24 -9.67
CA ASP A 156 -2.66 -15.22 -10.67
C ASP A 156 -3.35 -13.87 -10.44
N ARG A 157 -4.40 -13.81 -9.61
CA ARG A 157 -5.06 -12.56 -9.22
C ARG A 157 -4.22 -11.77 -8.22
N VAL A 158 -3.27 -12.39 -7.53
CA VAL A 158 -2.53 -11.79 -6.43
C VAL A 158 -1.07 -11.59 -6.79
N ARG A 159 -0.60 -10.35 -6.62
CA ARG A 159 0.81 -10.00 -6.63
C ARG A 159 1.33 -9.91 -5.21
N VAL A 160 2.61 -10.25 -5.01
CA VAL A 160 3.22 -10.24 -3.67
C VAL A 160 4.47 -9.40 -3.65
N ALA A 161 4.57 -8.50 -2.66
CA ALA A 161 5.75 -7.69 -2.44
C ALA A 161 6.62 -8.22 -1.27
N ALA A 162 7.91 -7.88 -1.29
CA ALA A 162 8.84 -8.17 -0.21
C ALA A 162 9.52 -6.90 0.30
N ALA A 163 9.51 -6.71 1.62
CA ALA A 163 10.26 -5.64 2.29
C ALA A 163 10.36 -5.87 3.81
N ILE A 164 11.05 -4.93 4.45
CA ILE A 164 10.91 -4.64 5.88
C ILE A 164 10.14 -3.32 6.00
N HIS A 165 8.90 -3.39 6.48
CA HIS A 165 8.07 -2.20 6.68
C HIS A 165 8.70 -1.24 7.71
N PRO A 166 8.61 0.10 7.52
CA PRO A 166 9.22 1.07 8.42
C PRO A 166 8.86 0.88 9.89
N TRP A 167 7.63 0.45 10.21
CA TRP A 167 7.22 0.22 11.61
C TRP A 167 7.86 -1.00 12.27
N ARG A 168 8.56 -1.83 11.50
CA ARG A 168 9.32 -3.00 11.99
C ARG A 168 10.79 -2.67 12.25
N LEU A 169 11.18 -1.41 12.08
CA LEU A 169 12.54 -0.93 12.30
C LEU A 169 12.64 -0.17 13.61
N ALA A 170 13.76 -0.38 14.30
CA ALA A 170 14.11 0.29 15.56
C ALA A 170 15.52 0.86 15.48
N ALA A 171 15.83 1.80 16.38
CA ALA A 171 17.15 2.44 16.43
C ALA A 171 18.27 1.45 16.80
N GLU A 172 17.93 0.40 17.56
CA GLU A 172 18.82 -0.62 18.09
C GLU A 172 19.02 -1.79 17.13
N ASP A 173 18.35 -1.79 15.97
CA ASP A 173 18.52 -2.83 14.96
C ASP A 173 19.98 -2.91 14.49
N PRO A 174 20.49 -4.11 14.18
CA PRO A 174 21.84 -4.28 13.66
C PRO A 174 22.04 -3.48 12.37
N ALA A 175 23.30 -3.21 12.03
CA ALA A 175 23.63 -2.59 10.74
C ALA A 175 23.01 -3.41 9.59
N LEU A 176 22.63 -2.76 8.48
CA LEU A 176 21.84 -3.42 7.44
C LEU A 176 22.53 -4.68 6.86
N ALA A 177 23.85 -4.66 6.74
CA ALA A 177 24.65 -5.80 6.27
C ALA A 177 24.64 -7.01 7.24
N GLU A 178 24.34 -6.76 8.51
CA GLU A 178 24.28 -7.76 9.59
C GLU A 178 22.84 -8.15 9.92
N ASP A 179 21.84 -7.39 9.47
CA ASP A 179 20.44 -7.65 9.72
C ASP A 179 19.96 -8.90 8.94
N PRO A 180 19.56 -9.99 9.63
CA PRO A 180 19.10 -11.20 8.96
C PRO A 180 17.84 -10.96 8.13
N ARG A 181 16.99 -10.00 8.52
CA ARG A 181 15.78 -9.66 7.77
C ARG A 181 16.13 -9.07 6.41
N TRP A 182 17.20 -8.29 6.33
CA TRP A 182 17.67 -7.73 5.06
C TRP A 182 18.15 -8.83 4.11
N ARG A 183 18.92 -9.80 4.63
CA ARG A 183 19.36 -10.96 3.84
C ARG A 183 18.17 -11.78 3.34
N ASP A 184 17.17 -11.96 4.19
CA ASP A 184 15.95 -12.68 3.83
C ASP A 184 15.13 -11.97 2.74
N VAL A 185 15.02 -10.63 2.76
CA VAL A 185 14.40 -9.87 1.66
C VAL A 185 15.15 -10.08 0.36
N GLN A 186 16.48 -10.00 0.38
CA GLN A 186 17.27 -10.24 -0.82
C GLN A 186 17.08 -11.67 -1.35
N GLU A 187 16.94 -12.66 -0.48
CA GLU A 187 16.68 -14.04 -0.88
C GLU A 187 15.30 -14.21 -1.51
N LEU A 188 14.26 -13.63 -0.90
CA LEU A 188 12.91 -13.62 -1.49
C LEU A 188 12.91 -13.03 -2.90
N VAL A 189 13.61 -11.93 -3.11
CA VAL A 189 13.75 -11.30 -4.43
C VAL A 189 14.45 -12.23 -5.43
N ARG A 190 15.51 -12.95 -5.02
CA ARG A 190 16.21 -13.91 -5.88
C ARG A 190 15.36 -15.10 -6.29
N THR A 191 14.32 -15.45 -5.52
CA THR A 191 13.42 -16.54 -5.91
C THR A 191 12.61 -16.25 -7.17
N GLY A 192 12.50 -14.97 -7.57
CA GLY A 192 11.67 -14.55 -8.70
C GLY A 192 10.17 -14.66 -8.46
N ARG A 193 9.73 -14.93 -7.22
CA ARG A 193 8.31 -15.11 -6.85
C ARG A 193 7.64 -13.86 -6.31
N VAL A 194 8.35 -12.72 -6.27
CA VAL A 194 7.81 -11.44 -5.76
C VAL A 194 7.75 -10.42 -6.89
N ASP A 195 6.66 -9.67 -6.93
CA ASP A 195 6.33 -8.76 -8.02
C ASP A 195 6.70 -7.30 -7.71
N ALA A 196 7.06 -7.00 -6.46
CA ALA A 196 7.42 -5.66 -6.02
C ALA A 196 8.34 -5.66 -4.79
N ILE A 197 9.02 -4.53 -4.57
CA ILE A 197 9.67 -4.21 -3.31
C ILE A 197 8.78 -3.26 -2.52
N GLY A 198 8.42 -3.64 -1.32
CA GLY A 198 7.57 -2.84 -0.46
C GLY A 198 6.68 -3.73 0.40
N GLU A 199 5.99 -3.19 1.39
CA GLU A 199 5.88 -1.78 1.70
C GLU A 199 7.13 -1.24 2.41
N THR A 200 7.72 -0.16 1.91
CA THR A 200 8.95 0.44 2.43
C THR A 200 8.84 1.96 2.48
N GLY A 201 9.68 2.64 3.23
CA GLY A 201 9.64 4.10 3.33
C GLY A 201 9.82 4.57 4.76
N PHE A 202 9.01 5.53 5.19
CA PHE A 202 9.13 6.11 6.52
C PHE A 202 7.81 6.70 7.03
N ASP A 203 7.70 6.76 8.35
CA ASP A 203 6.55 7.35 9.03
C ASP A 203 7.00 8.31 10.12
N ARG A 204 6.99 9.62 9.81
CA ARG A 204 7.44 10.64 10.77
C ARG A 204 6.52 10.75 11.99
N ARG A 205 5.26 10.32 11.90
CA ARG A 205 4.35 10.30 13.04
C ARG A 205 4.69 9.15 13.97
N ARG A 206 4.94 7.96 13.41
CA ARG A 206 5.34 6.77 14.18
C ARG A 206 6.66 6.98 14.92
N PHE A 207 7.61 7.67 14.30
CA PHE A 207 8.93 7.94 14.89
C PHE A 207 9.02 9.31 15.59
N ALA A 208 7.88 9.92 15.95
CA ALA A 208 7.90 11.16 16.72
C ALA A 208 8.65 10.95 18.04
N GLY A 209 9.73 11.72 18.26
CA GLY A 209 10.61 11.55 19.42
C GLY A 209 11.74 10.53 19.24
N ASP A 210 11.72 9.73 18.17
CA ASP A 210 12.75 8.73 17.84
C ASP A 210 13.44 9.04 16.51
N ALA A 211 14.35 10.02 16.56
CA ALA A 211 15.12 10.44 15.39
C ALA A 211 16.02 9.33 14.83
N ARG A 212 16.50 8.40 15.68
CA ARG A 212 17.40 7.32 15.25
C ARG A 212 16.63 6.23 14.53
N GLY A 213 15.47 5.83 15.04
CA GLY A 213 14.56 4.91 14.34
C GLY A 213 14.07 5.51 13.02
N HIS A 214 13.75 6.81 12.98
CA HIS A 214 13.42 7.47 11.71
C HIS A 214 14.58 7.42 10.71
N ALA A 215 15.81 7.72 11.14
CA ALA A 215 17.00 7.63 10.28
C ALA A 215 17.26 6.20 9.80
N ARG A 216 16.99 5.19 10.64
CA ARG A 216 17.05 3.77 10.25
C ARG A 216 16.00 3.42 9.20
N ALA A 217 14.77 3.92 9.32
CA ALA A 217 13.74 3.72 8.31
C ALA A 217 14.14 4.34 6.96
N VAL A 218 14.69 5.55 6.96
CA VAL A 218 15.17 6.19 5.72
C VAL A 218 16.37 5.43 5.12
N GLU A 219 17.31 4.96 5.94
CA GLU A 219 18.43 4.10 5.50
C GLU A 219 17.91 2.86 4.76
N VAL A 220 16.96 2.16 5.38
CA VAL A 220 16.36 0.93 4.84
C VAL A 220 15.51 1.22 3.60
N PHE A 221 14.84 2.37 3.54
CA PHE A 221 14.11 2.79 2.34
C PHE A 221 15.04 2.95 1.14
N VAL A 222 16.16 3.67 1.29
CA VAL A 222 17.13 3.84 0.19
C VAL A 222 17.73 2.50 -0.25
N ALA A 223 17.98 1.59 0.69
CA ALA A 223 18.43 0.25 0.37
C ALA A 223 17.40 -0.55 -0.44
N HIS A 224 16.12 -0.46 -0.08
CA HIS A 224 15.03 -1.09 -0.85
C HIS A 224 14.92 -0.48 -2.26
N LEU A 225 15.07 0.84 -2.43
CA LEU A 225 15.10 1.48 -3.77
C LEU A 225 16.25 0.93 -4.62
N ALA A 226 17.43 0.76 -4.03
CA ALA A 226 18.58 0.18 -4.73
C ALA A 226 18.32 -1.29 -5.14
N LEU A 227 17.74 -2.09 -4.24
CA LEU A 227 17.38 -3.49 -4.52
C LEU A 227 16.30 -3.59 -5.61
N ALA A 228 15.27 -2.74 -5.55
CA ALA A 228 14.21 -2.68 -6.56
C ALA A 228 14.77 -2.41 -7.95
N ARG A 229 15.73 -1.49 -8.05
CA ARG A 229 16.38 -1.15 -9.32
C ARG A 229 17.19 -2.31 -9.86
N GLU A 230 17.95 -2.98 -9.00
CA GLU A 230 18.74 -4.15 -9.40
C GLU A 230 17.85 -5.31 -9.87
N ALA A 231 16.73 -5.53 -9.20
CA ALA A 231 15.76 -6.57 -9.55
C ALA A 231 14.76 -6.15 -10.64
N SER A 232 14.81 -4.90 -11.13
CA SER A 232 13.81 -4.33 -12.06
C SER A 232 12.36 -4.39 -11.55
N LEU A 233 12.19 -4.41 -10.22
CA LEU A 233 10.90 -4.48 -9.56
C LEU A 233 10.34 -3.08 -9.24
N PRO A 234 9.02 -2.89 -9.32
CA PRO A 234 8.36 -1.67 -8.85
C PRO A 234 8.40 -1.57 -7.32
N VAL A 235 8.14 -0.36 -6.80
CA VAL A 235 8.20 -0.07 -5.35
C VAL A 235 6.82 0.32 -4.79
N VAL A 236 6.45 -0.25 -3.64
CA VAL A 236 5.31 0.21 -2.83
C VAL A 236 5.84 1.04 -1.66
N VAL A 237 5.51 2.33 -1.65
CA VAL A 237 6.08 3.33 -0.75
C VAL A 237 5.08 3.78 0.31
N HIS A 238 5.46 3.61 1.58
CA HIS A 238 4.84 4.23 2.75
C HIS A 238 5.51 5.56 3.10
N ALA A 239 4.77 6.66 3.05
CA ALA A 239 5.33 7.96 3.38
C ALA A 239 4.34 8.82 4.17
N VAL A 240 4.50 8.86 5.49
CA VAL A 240 3.62 9.66 6.37
C VAL A 240 4.34 10.92 6.84
N SER A 241 3.69 12.07 6.65
CA SER A 241 4.14 13.38 7.15
C SER A 241 5.52 13.84 6.65
N GLY A 242 5.90 13.52 5.41
CA GLY A 242 7.18 13.99 4.84
C GLY A 242 7.26 14.03 3.31
N PRO A 243 6.36 14.75 2.60
CA PRO A 243 6.42 14.83 1.13
C PRO A 243 7.74 15.42 0.61
N GLY A 244 8.30 16.44 1.28
CA GLY A 244 9.57 17.04 0.88
C GLY A 244 10.74 16.05 0.94
N LEU A 245 10.87 15.33 2.06
CA LEU A 245 11.88 14.28 2.22
C LEU A 245 11.68 13.12 1.23
N LEU A 246 10.43 12.73 0.99
CA LEU A 246 10.11 11.69 0.00
C LEU A 246 10.61 12.10 -1.39
N LEU A 247 10.25 13.30 -1.84
CA LEU A 247 10.62 13.81 -3.16
C LEU A 247 12.14 14.00 -3.28
N GLU A 248 12.81 14.45 -2.23
CA GLU A 248 14.28 14.51 -2.17
C GLU A 248 14.91 13.13 -2.38
N LEU A 249 14.46 12.13 -1.62
CA LEU A 249 14.99 10.76 -1.70
C LEU A 249 14.68 10.10 -3.05
N LEU A 250 13.48 10.31 -3.61
CA LEU A 250 13.12 9.78 -4.92
C LEU A 250 13.89 10.47 -6.06
N ARG A 251 14.20 11.77 -5.96
CA ARG A 251 15.11 12.43 -6.92
C ARG A 251 16.51 11.86 -6.86
N ALA A 252 17.02 11.60 -5.66
CA ALA A 252 18.38 11.11 -5.46
C ALA A 252 18.55 9.63 -5.81
N HIS A 253 17.55 8.80 -5.50
CA HIS A 253 17.67 7.34 -5.53
C HIS A 253 16.60 6.63 -6.37
N GLY A 254 15.54 7.33 -6.76
CA GLY A 254 14.41 6.78 -7.50
C GLY A 254 14.55 6.77 -9.03
N ALA A 255 15.65 7.29 -9.58
CA ALA A 255 15.85 7.33 -11.02
C ALA A 255 15.77 5.92 -11.66
N GLY A 256 14.89 5.77 -12.64
CA GLY A 256 14.63 4.51 -13.34
C GLY A 256 13.70 3.55 -12.61
N LEU A 257 13.22 3.91 -11.42
CA LEU A 257 12.19 3.16 -10.71
C LEU A 257 10.79 3.59 -11.11
N ARG A 258 9.84 2.71 -10.82
CA ARG A 258 8.41 2.96 -10.88
C ARG A 258 7.77 2.42 -9.61
N GLY A 259 6.57 2.89 -9.28
CA GLY A 259 5.91 2.42 -8.07
C GLY A 259 4.67 3.19 -7.71
N VAL A 260 4.17 2.94 -6.51
CA VAL A 260 3.03 3.64 -5.93
C VAL A 260 3.43 4.20 -4.57
N VAL A 261 3.05 5.46 -4.31
CA VAL A 261 3.02 6.01 -2.96
C VAL A 261 1.64 5.72 -2.39
N HIS A 262 1.57 4.66 -1.59
CA HIS A 262 0.34 4.13 -1.01
C HIS A 262 -0.27 5.15 -0.01
N ALA A 263 -1.58 5.06 0.20
CA ALA A 263 -2.38 5.88 1.13
C ALA A 263 -2.11 7.38 0.99
N PHE A 264 -2.05 7.86 -0.26
CA PHE A 264 -1.68 9.22 -0.55
C PHE A 264 -2.70 10.22 0.03
N THR A 265 -2.21 11.22 0.74
CA THR A 265 -3.01 12.32 1.29
C THR A 265 -2.37 13.69 1.02
N GLY A 266 -1.45 13.76 0.05
CA GLY A 266 -0.71 14.97 -0.34
C GLY A 266 -1.52 15.92 -1.23
N SER A 267 -0.86 16.93 -1.80
CA SER A 267 -1.45 17.91 -2.72
C SER A 267 -1.24 17.55 -4.19
N SER A 268 -1.95 18.24 -5.09
CA SER A 268 -1.78 18.09 -6.54
C SER A 268 -0.34 18.32 -7.00
N GLU A 269 0.37 19.26 -6.38
CA GLU A 269 1.78 19.54 -6.71
C GLU A 269 2.66 18.33 -6.38
N VAL A 270 2.49 17.74 -5.21
CA VAL A 270 3.22 16.53 -4.81
C VAL A 270 2.87 15.36 -5.74
N ALA A 271 1.59 15.17 -6.07
CA ALA A 271 1.17 14.11 -6.99
C ALA A 271 1.81 14.26 -8.39
N ARG A 272 1.87 15.50 -8.91
CA ARG A 272 2.51 15.80 -10.20
C ARG A 272 4.02 15.56 -10.18
N GLU A 273 4.69 15.92 -9.09
CA GLU A 273 6.12 15.63 -8.92
C GLU A 273 6.40 14.14 -8.77
N LEU A 274 5.54 13.38 -8.08
CA LEU A 274 5.65 11.92 -8.03
C LEU A 274 5.48 11.31 -9.43
N ALA A 275 4.50 11.79 -10.20
CA ALA A 275 4.28 11.34 -11.57
C ALA A 275 5.50 11.60 -12.47
N SER A 276 6.14 12.77 -12.37
CA SER A 276 7.35 13.08 -13.16
C SER A 276 8.57 12.24 -12.76
N LEU A 277 8.56 11.67 -11.56
CA LEU A 277 9.56 10.72 -11.07
C LEU A 277 9.22 9.25 -11.39
N GLY A 278 8.12 8.97 -12.09
CA GLY A 278 7.69 7.61 -12.46
C GLY A 278 6.81 6.89 -11.44
N PHE A 279 6.28 7.60 -10.43
CA PHE A 279 5.45 7.04 -9.38
C PHE A 279 3.97 7.44 -9.53
N CYS A 280 3.08 6.51 -9.20
CA CYS A 280 1.65 6.77 -9.00
C CYS A 280 1.34 7.15 -7.55
N VAL A 281 0.18 7.76 -7.35
CA VAL A 281 -0.42 7.92 -6.01
C VAL A 281 -1.49 6.84 -5.77
N GLY A 282 -1.43 6.19 -4.61
CA GLY A 282 -2.45 5.24 -4.16
C GLY A 282 -3.61 5.99 -3.50
N VAL A 283 -4.83 5.73 -3.96
CA VAL A 283 -6.06 6.40 -3.53
C VAL A 283 -6.97 5.39 -2.86
N GLY A 284 -7.09 5.47 -1.54
CA GLY A 284 -7.93 4.56 -0.75
C GLY A 284 -9.07 5.26 -0.02
N GLY A 285 -9.58 4.62 1.04
CA GLY A 285 -10.75 5.05 1.80
C GLY A 285 -10.67 6.48 2.38
N GLN A 286 -9.50 7.10 2.40
CA GLN A 286 -9.34 8.52 2.77
C GLN A 286 -10.05 9.46 1.78
N VAL A 287 -10.21 9.07 0.51
CA VAL A 287 -10.87 9.89 -0.53
C VAL A 287 -12.34 10.11 -0.22
N THR A 288 -12.98 9.21 0.52
CA THR A 288 -14.41 9.28 0.81
C THR A 288 -14.72 10.29 1.92
N ARG A 289 -13.70 10.78 2.64
CA ARG A 289 -13.88 11.69 3.78
C ARG A 289 -14.22 13.10 3.28
N PRO A 290 -15.26 13.76 3.81
CA PRO A 290 -15.71 15.07 3.31
C PRO A 290 -14.69 16.20 3.53
N ASP A 291 -13.79 16.04 4.51
CA ASP A 291 -12.75 17.02 4.85
C ASP A 291 -11.43 16.82 4.08
N ALA A 292 -11.30 15.76 3.29
CA ALA A 292 -10.11 15.44 2.51
C ALA A 292 -9.90 16.33 1.25
N ARG A 293 -10.23 17.62 1.34
CA ARG A 293 -10.25 18.59 0.22
C ARG A 293 -8.95 18.63 -0.59
N ARG A 294 -7.80 18.46 0.08
CA ARG A 294 -6.50 18.45 -0.57
C ARG A 294 -6.30 17.20 -1.43
N LEU A 295 -6.72 16.04 -0.93
CA LEU A 295 -6.71 14.79 -1.68
C LEU A 295 -7.73 14.83 -2.82
N HIS A 296 -8.93 15.34 -2.58
CA HIS A 296 -9.96 15.50 -3.62
C HIS A 296 -9.45 16.30 -4.81
N ARG A 297 -8.76 17.43 -4.55
CA ARG A 297 -8.14 18.23 -5.61
C ARG A 297 -7.06 17.44 -6.35
N ALA A 298 -6.18 16.75 -5.62
CA ALA A 298 -5.12 15.94 -6.23
C ALA A 298 -5.68 14.84 -7.15
N VAL A 299 -6.74 14.16 -6.72
CA VAL A 299 -7.42 13.11 -7.51
C VAL A 299 -8.13 13.67 -8.74
N ALA A 300 -8.80 14.81 -8.60
CA ALA A 300 -9.50 15.48 -9.70
C ALA A 300 -8.51 15.97 -10.79
N GLU A 301 -7.33 16.45 -10.38
CA GLU A 301 -6.32 17.01 -11.28
C GLU A 301 -5.25 16.00 -11.75
N ALA A 302 -5.23 14.78 -11.19
CA ALA A 302 -4.24 13.76 -11.54
C ALA A 302 -4.34 13.40 -13.03
N ALA A 303 -3.19 13.38 -13.70
CA ALA A 303 -3.12 12.97 -15.09
C ALA A 303 -3.51 11.49 -15.23
N PRO A 304 -4.10 11.08 -16.37
CA PRO A 304 -4.45 9.69 -16.58
C PRO A 304 -3.26 8.76 -16.37
N GLY A 305 -3.50 7.69 -15.63
CA GLY A 305 -2.50 6.69 -15.29
C GLY A 305 -1.43 7.12 -14.30
N THR A 306 -1.62 8.19 -13.52
CA THR A 306 -0.70 8.56 -12.42
C THR A 306 -1.27 8.25 -11.03
N TRP A 307 -2.31 7.43 -10.96
CA TRP A 307 -2.99 7.05 -9.72
C TRP A 307 -3.45 5.59 -9.78
N LEU A 308 -3.67 4.99 -8.61
CA LEU A 308 -4.19 3.63 -8.44
C LEU A 308 -5.22 3.61 -7.32
N LEU A 309 -6.21 2.71 -7.40
CA LEU A 309 -7.14 2.45 -6.31
C LEU A 309 -6.52 1.47 -5.31
N GLU A 310 -6.87 1.63 -4.03
CA GLU A 310 -6.47 0.70 -2.98
C GLU A 310 -7.50 0.66 -1.84
N THR A 311 -7.47 -0.38 -1.01
CA THR A 311 -8.21 -0.37 0.26
C THR A 311 -7.30 -0.11 1.46
N ASP A 312 -6.11 -0.71 1.47
CA ASP A 312 -5.32 -0.92 2.68
C ASP A 312 -6.12 -1.62 3.78
N ALA A 313 -7.04 -2.51 3.39
CA ALA A 313 -7.79 -3.32 4.33
C ALA A 313 -6.84 -4.30 5.05
N PRO A 314 -7.00 -4.51 6.38
CA PRO A 314 -8.10 -3.99 7.23
C PRO A 314 -7.86 -2.61 7.84
N TRP A 315 -6.70 -1.99 7.63
CA TRP A 315 -6.23 -0.84 8.41
C TRP A 315 -7.00 0.45 8.14
N ILE A 316 -7.33 0.72 6.88
CA ILE A 316 -7.99 1.95 6.46
C ILE A 316 -9.40 1.65 5.93
N GLY A 317 -10.41 2.12 6.67
CA GLY A 317 -11.79 2.11 6.22
C GLY A 317 -12.19 3.39 5.49
N VAL A 318 -13.31 3.29 4.77
CA VAL A 318 -14.04 4.43 4.19
C VAL A 318 -14.65 5.32 5.29
N ASP A 319 -15.21 6.44 4.88
CA ASP A 319 -15.83 7.41 5.77
C ASP A 319 -16.96 6.77 6.59
N GLY A 320 -17.05 7.14 7.87
CA GLY A 320 -17.95 6.50 8.84
C GLY A 320 -17.52 5.12 9.33
N ALA A 321 -16.53 4.46 8.72
CA ALA A 321 -15.98 3.21 9.22
C ALA A 321 -15.07 3.46 10.45
N GLY A 322 -15.06 2.53 11.40
CA GLY A 322 -14.14 2.56 12.54
C GLY A 322 -12.67 2.40 12.12
N ARG A 323 -11.73 2.79 12.97
CA ARG A 323 -10.30 2.47 12.73
C ARG A 323 -10.12 0.95 12.66
N GLY A 324 -9.35 0.47 11.67
CA GLY A 324 -9.11 -0.97 11.51
C GLY A 324 -10.34 -1.75 11.08
N SER A 325 -11.24 -1.14 10.29
CA SER A 325 -12.45 -1.78 9.77
C SER A 325 -12.57 -1.71 8.25
N GLY A 326 -11.44 -1.52 7.56
CA GLY A 326 -11.38 -1.62 6.11
C GLY A 326 -11.77 -3.01 5.63
N ARG A 327 -12.45 -3.08 4.50
CA ARG A 327 -12.88 -4.33 3.87
C ARG A 327 -12.47 -4.38 2.41
N LEU A 328 -12.34 -5.58 1.87
CA LEU A 328 -12.13 -5.80 0.44
C LEU A 328 -13.20 -5.09 -0.43
N SER A 329 -14.46 -5.12 0.00
CA SER A 329 -15.57 -4.49 -0.71
C SER A 329 -15.57 -2.95 -0.65
N ASP A 330 -14.76 -2.33 0.21
CA ASP A 330 -14.70 -0.87 0.31
C ASP A 330 -14.12 -0.24 -0.97
N LEU A 331 -13.42 -1.02 -1.81
CA LEU A 331 -12.86 -0.58 -3.07
C LEU A 331 -13.93 -0.06 -4.06
N GLU A 332 -15.14 -0.64 -4.03
CA GLU A 332 -16.28 -0.16 -4.81
C GLU A 332 -16.60 1.30 -4.48
N ARG A 333 -16.66 1.60 -3.18
CA ARG A 333 -16.95 2.95 -2.70
C ARG A 333 -15.82 3.92 -3.04
N VAL A 334 -14.57 3.49 -2.94
CA VAL A 334 -13.42 4.30 -3.36
C VAL A 334 -13.53 4.63 -4.86
N ALA A 335 -13.86 3.66 -5.71
CA ALA A 335 -14.03 3.86 -7.15
C ALA A 335 -15.18 4.84 -7.48
N GLU A 336 -16.33 4.74 -6.79
CA GLU A 336 -17.45 5.69 -6.91
C GLU A 336 -17.04 7.13 -6.59
N ASP A 337 -16.30 7.32 -5.50
CA ASP A 337 -15.87 8.64 -5.04
C ASP A 337 -14.81 9.25 -5.98
N VAL A 338 -13.90 8.43 -6.50
CA VAL A 338 -12.94 8.85 -7.55
C VAL A 338 -13.67 9.20 -8.84
N ALA A 339 -14.64 8.40 -9.28
CA ALA A 339 -15.43 8.64 -10.49
C ALA A 339 -16.16 9.99 -10.42
N ARG A 340 -16.79 10.29 -9.28
CA ARG A 340 -17.47 11.57 -9.05
C ARG A 340 -16.49 12.75 -9.09
N LEU A 341 -15.32 12.63 -8.46
CA LEU A 341 -14.31 13.70 -8.45
C LEU A 341 -13.75 13.97 -9.85
N ARG A 342 -13.67 12.95 -10.71
CA ARG A 342 -13.13 13.02 -12.06
C ARG A 342 -14.20 13.25 -13.15
N GLY A 343 -15.48 13.34 -12.78
CA GLY A 343 -16.58 13.46 -13.74
C GLY A 343 -16.63 12.31 -14.77
N SER A 344 -16.24 11.11 -14.36
CA SER A 344 -16.12 9.91 -15.21
C SER A 344 -17.05 8.80 -14.71
N SER A 345 -17.29 7.76 -15.51
CA SER A 345 -18.04 6.58 -15.04
C SER A 345 -17.14 5.69 -14.16
N VAL A 346 -17.73 4.94 -13.22
CA VAL A 346 -16.99 3.94 -12.43
C VAL A 346 -16.28 2.93 -13.33
N ARG A 347 -16.92 2.55 -14.45
CA ARG A 347 -16.33 1.64 -15.43
C ARG A 347 -15.04 2.19 -16.01
N ASP A 348 -15.01 3.47 -16.39
CA ASP A 348 -13.80 4.10 -16.96
C ASP A 348 -12.69 4.20 -15.92
N ILE A 349 -13.03 4.50 -14.66
CA ILE A 349 -12.09 4.50 -13.53
C ILE A 349 -11.45 3.13 -13.36
N LEU A 350 -12.24 2.06 -13.40
CA LEU A 350 -11.71 0.69 -13.24
C LEU A 350 -10.84 0.27 -14.43
N ILE A 351 -11.21 0.62 -15.67
CA ILE A 351 -10.38 0.37 -16.87
C ILE A 351 -9.05 1.13 -16.78
N GLU A 352 -9.07 2.40 -16.38
CA GLU A 352 -7.86 3.21 -16.21
C GLU A 352 -6.96 2.65 -15.10
N ASN A 353 -7.56 2.28 -13.96
CA ASN A 353 -6.88 1.66 -12.83
C ASN A 353 -6.21 0.34 -13.25
N GLU A 354 -6.92 -0.51 -13.99
CA GLU A 354 -6.40 -1.77 -14.48
C GLU A 354 -5.20 -1.59 -15.42
N ALA A 355 -5.34 -0.72 -16.43
CA ALA A 355 -4.26 -0.41 -17.36
C ALA A 355 -3.02 0.14 -16.64
N THR A 356 -3.24 0.98 -15.63
CA THR A 356 -2.18 1.58 -14.82
C THR A 356 -1.48 0.55 -13.95
N PHE A 357 -2.25 -0.31 -13.28
CA PHE A 357 -1.70 -1.34 -12.41
C PHE A 357 -0.88 -2.35 -13.20
N ARG A 358 -1.39 -2.84 -14.34
CA ARG A 358 -0.65 -3.77 -15.21
C ARG A 358 0.65 -3.17 -15.73
N ARG A 359 0.67 -1.86 -16.01
CA ARG A 359 1.89 -1.13 -16.42
C ARG A 359 2.89 -0.96 -15.28
N MET A 360 2.42 -0.61 -14.09
CA MET A 360 3.29 -0.37 -12.93
C MET A 360 3.81 -1.68 -12.32
N PHE A 361 2.96 -2.69 -12.23
CA PHE A 361 3.21 -3.99 -11.60
C PHE A 361 3.00 -5.10 -12.64
N PRO A 362 3.92 -5.30 -13.58
CA PRO A 362 3.91 -6.50 -14.40
C PRO A 362 4.12 -7.72 -13.50
N GLN A 363 3.42 -8.82 -13.77
CA GLN A 363 3.67 -10.07 -13.07
C GLN A 363 5.10 -10.53 -13.33
N SER A 364 5.79 -10.95 -12.27
CA SER A 364 7.05 -11.64 -12.38
C SER A 364 6.83 -12.91 -13.23
N ARG A 365 7.61 -13.07 -14.30
CA ARG A 365 7.58 -14.32 -15.08
C ARG A 365 8.13 -15.42 -14.19
N ASP A 366 7.49 -16.60 -14.21
CA ASP A 366 8.06 -17.79 -13.60
C ASP A 366 9.49 -17.97 -14.15
N PRO A 367 10.54 -18.05 -13.30
CA PRO A 367 11.89 -18.30 -13.76
C PRO A 367 12.05 -19.62 -14.55
N ASN A 368 11.07 -20.53 -14.48
CA ASN A 368 10.98 -21.74 -15.29
C ASN A 368 10.12 -21.60 -16.56
N ASP A 369 9.50 -20.45 -16.81
CA ASP A 369 8.79 -20.19 -18.06
C ASP A 369 9.80 -19.87 -19.17
N HIS A 370 10.17 -20.91 -19.92
CA HIS A 370 11.06 -20.82 -21.09
C HIS A 370 10.35 -20.31 -22.36
N SER A 371 9.13 -19.77 -22.26
CA SER A 371 8.43 -19.23 -23.41
C SER A 371 9.17 -18.01 -23.96
N PRO A 372 9.48 -17.95 -25.27
CA PRO A 372 10.25 -16.85 -25.83
C PRO A 372 9.46 -15.55 -25.66
N SER A 373 10.12 -14.54 -25.10
CA SER A 373 9.60 -13.18 -25.12
C SER A 373 9.29 -12.80 -26.57
N ALA A 374 8.08 -12.31 -26.85
CA ALA A 374 7.76 -11.65 -28.11
C ALA A 374 8.61 -10.37 -28.25
N GLY A 375 9.87 -10.56 -28.64
CA GLY A 375 10.77 -9.52 -29.09
C GLY A 375 10.32 -9.06 -30.46
N GLY A 376 10.17 -7.76 -30.63
CA GLY A 376 9.70 -7.13 -31.85
C GLY A 376 10.42 -7.64 -33.07
N SER A 377 9.65 -8.05 -34.07
CA SER A 377 10.11 -8.28 -35.42
C SER A 377 10.64 -6.95 -36.00
N ALA A 378 11.94 -6.75 -35.92
CA ALA A 378 12.61 -5.84 -36.86
C ALA A 378 12.51 -6.51 -38.25
N SER A 379 11.73 -5.90 -39.14
CA SER A 379 11.71 -6.26 -40.55
C SER A 379 13.07 -5.91 -41.16
N PRO A 380 13.71 -6.79 -41.95
CA PRO A 380 14.90 -6.42 -42.70
C PRO A 380 14.48 -5.57 -43.90
N GLY A 381 15.11 -4.40 -44.04
CA GLY A 381 15.18 -3.64 -45.28
C GLY A 381 16.40 -4.01 -46.09
#